data_AF-A0A1G0K3G5-F1
#
_entry.id   AF-A0A1G0K3G5-F1
#
_cell.length_a   1.000
_cell.length_b   1.000
_cell.length_c   1.000
_cell.angle_alpha   90.00
_cell.angle_beta   90.00
_cell.angle_gamma   90.00
#
_symmetry.space_group_name_H-M   'P 1'
#
loop_
_entity.id
_entity.type
_entity.pdbx_description
1 polymer ?
#
loop_
_entity_poly.entity_id
_entity_poly.type
_entity_poly.pdbx_seq_one_letter_code
_entity_poly.pdbx_strand_id
1 'polypeptide(L)' 'MIFLIEYDREKGRIVTMLDFNDSDRQDAEKQRIELEVRLNEKQIDHEVVLLHAATLDALKLTHNRYFADLAELQRN' A
#
# COMPACT_ATOMS: atom_id res chain seq x y z
N MET A 1 11.36 -5.30 5.41
CA MET A 1 10.67 -4.00 5.33
C MET A 1 9.18 -4.25 5.30
N ILE A 2 8.40 -3.31 5.82
CA ILE A 2 6.94 -3.34 5.78
C ILE A 2 6.46 -2.17 4.93
N PHE A 3 5.46 -2.41 4.09
CA PHE A 3 4.87 -1.42 3.20
C PHE A 3 3.39 -1.30 3.51
N LEU A 4 2.94 -0.12 3.89
CA LEU A 4 1.53 0.24 4.02
C LEU A 4 1.04 0.81 2.69
N ILE A 5 0.03 0.17 2.11
CA ILE A 5 -0.57 0.58 0.84
C ILE A 5 -2.03 0.95 1.08
N GLU A 6 -2.40 2.15 0.64
CA GLU A 6 -3.76 2.57 0.38
C GLU A 6 -4.05 2.42 -1.11
N TYR A 7 -5.05 1.63 -1.46
CA TYR A 7 -5.38 1.29 -2.84
C TYR A 7 -6.83 1.62 -3.15
N ASP A 8 -7.04 2.50 -4.13
CA ASP A 8 -8.35 2.80 -4.69
C ASP A 8 -8.74 1.67 -5.63
N ARG A 9 -9.64 0.80 -5.16
CA ARG A 9 -10.11 -0.37 -5.91
C ARG A 9 -10.93 0.02 -7.14
N GLU A 10 -11.66 1.12 -7.08
CA GLU A 10 -12.49 1.59 -8.19
C GLU A 10 -11.63 2.11 -9.34
N LYS A 11 -10.56 2.84 -9.01
CA LYS A 11 -9.63 3.41 -10.01
C LYS A 11 -8.43 2.53 -10.33
N GLY A 12 -8.24 1.42 -9.61
CA GLY A 12 -7.15 0.48 -9.86
C GLY A 12 -5.76 1.02 -9.52
N ARG A 13 -5.63 1.97 -8.58
CA ARG A 13 -4.35 2.67 -8.34
C ARG A 13 -4.00 2.83 -6.86
N ILE A 14 -2.70 2.89 -6.59
CA ILE A 14 -2.17 3.27 -5.28
C ILE A 14 -2.46 4.75 -5.04
N VAL A 15 -3.08 5.05 -3.90
CA VAL A 15 -3.32 6.42 -3.43
C VAL A 15 -2.16 6.89 -2.56
N THR A 16 -1.76 6.03 -1.62
CA THR A 16 -0.69 6.29 -0.67
C THR A 16 0.14 5.03 -0.48
N MET A 17 1.46 5.19 -0.36
CA MET A 17 2.36 4.12 0.05
C MET A 17 3.37 4.66 1.05
N LEU A 18 3.52 3.98 2.18
CA LEU A 18 4.52 4.29 3.22
C LEU A 18 5.35 3.04 3.47
N ASP A 19 6.64 3.23 3.74
CA ASP A 19 7.56 2.15 4.11
C ASP A 19 8.03 2.28 5.56
N PHE A 20 8.28 1.14 6.16
CA PHE A 20 8.71 1.00 7.55
C PHE A 20 9.80 -0.07 7.63
N ASN A 21 10.71 0.07 8.59
CA ASN A 21 11.61 -1.03 8.92
C ASN A 21 10.85 -2.13 9.64
N ASP A 22 11.42 -3.34 9.67
CA ASP A 22 10.81 -4.47 10.37
C ASP A 22 10.76 -4.25 11.89
N SER A 23 11.66 -3.42 12.43
CA SER A 23 11.63 -2.95 13.83
C SER A 23 10.42 -2.06 14.13
N ASP A 24 9.87 -1.39 13.12
CA ASP A 24 8.86 -0.34 13.27
C ASP A 24 7.45 -0.91 13.00
N ARG A 25 7.28 -2.23 13.16
CA ARG A 25 6.01 -2.93 12.90
C ARG A 25 4.84 -2.35 13.68
N GLN A 26 5.06 -1.94 14.94
CA GLN A 26 4.00 -1.34 15.74
C GLN A 26 3.52 0.00 15.16
N ASP A 27 4.44 0.80 14.63
CA ASP A 27 4.10 2.06 13.98
C ASP A 27 3.36 1.82 12.67
N ALA A 28 3.77 0.82 11.89
CA ALA A 28 3.07 0.43 10.66
C ALA A 28 1.62 0.01 10.92
N GLU A 29 1.37 -0.80 11.95
CA GLU A 29 0.01 -1.21 12.37
C GLU A 29 -0.81 -0.02 12.86
N LYS A 30 -0.21 0.87 13.66
CA LYS A 30 -0.86 2.09 14.13
C LYS A 30 -1.27 2.99 12.96
N GLN A 31 -0.37 3.22 12.00
CA GLN A 31 -0.66 4.01 10.80
C GLN A 31 -1.74 3.36 9.93
N ARG A 32 -1.78 2.03 9.84
CA ARG A 32 -2.88 1.31 9.16
C ARG A 32 -4.23 1.65 9.78
N ILE A 33 -4.34 1.56 11.11
CA ILE A 33 -5.59 1.84 11.83
C ILE A 33 -6.00 3.31 11.67
N GLU A 34 -5.06 4.25 11.84
CA GLU A 34 -5.34 5.68 11.67
C GLU A 34 -5.84 6.00 10.26
N LEU A 35 -5.30 5.32 9.24
CA LEU A 35 -5.73 5.46 7.86
C LEU A 35 -7.13 4.86 7.63
N GLU A 36 -7.40 3.65 8.11
CA GLU A 36 -8.71 3.00 8.03
C GLU A 36 -9.81 3.85 8.67
N VAL A 37 -9.55 4.42 9.85
CA VAL A 37 -10.48 5.33 10.54
C VAL A 37 -10.76 6.56 9.68
N ARG A 38 -9.71 7.21 9.15
CA ARG A 38 -9.84 8.40 8.30
C ARG A 38 -10.64 8.13 7.03
N LEU A 39 -10.46 6.95 6.42
CA LEU A 39 -11.21 6.55 5.24
C LEU A 39 -12.67 6.29 5.57
N ASN A 40 -12.94 5.62 6.70
CA ASN A 40 -14.28 5.37 7.19
C ASN A 40 -15.05 6.67 7.49
N GLU A 41 -14.42 7.63 8.17
CA GLU A 41 -15.00 8.95 8.43
C GLU A 41 -15.40 9.69 7.15
N LYS A 42 -14.65 9.48 6.07
CA LYS A 42 -14.91 10.08 4.74
C LYS A 42 -15.83 9.25 3.86
N GLN A 43 -16.26 8.06 4.32
CA GLN A 43 -17.04 7.10 3.53
C GLN A 43 -16.34 6.72 2.21
N ILE A 44 -15.01 6.58 2.26
CA ILE A 44 -14.18 6.19 1.12
C ILE A 44 -13.86 4.70 1.23
N ASP A 45 -14.26 3.91 0.23
CA ASP A 45 -13.98 2.47 0.16
C ASP A 45 -12.63 2.20 -0.54
N HIS A 46 -11.54 2.45 0.17
CA HIS A 46 -10.19 2.08 -0.26
C HIS A 46 -9.70 0.84 0.49
N GLU A 47 -8.93 0.00 -0.20
CA GLU A 47 -8.23 -1.13 0.41
C GLU A 47 -6.97 -0.64 1.12
N VAL A 48 -6.80 -1.01 2.39
CA VAL A 48 -5.59 -0.72 3.15
C VAL A 48 -4.91 -2.02 3.54
N VAL A 49 -3.63 -2.19 3.16
CA VAL A 49 -2.87 -3.43 3.41
C VAL A 49 -1.45 -3.15 3.90
N LEU A 50 -0.95 -4.05 4.75
CA LEU A 50 0.46 -4.10 5.14
C LEU A 50 1.11 -5.32 4.47
N LEU A 51 2.16 -5.08 3.70
CA LEU A 51 2.90 -6.12 2.99
C LEU A 51 4.35 -6.14 3.44
N HIS A 52 4.91 -7.34 3.59
CA HIS A 52 6.31 -7.51 3.95
C HIS A 52 7.13 -7.91 2.71
N ALA A 53 8.24 -7.22 2.48
CA ALA A 53 9.21 -7.59 1.47
C ALA A 53 10.63 -7.14 1.84
N ALA A 54 11.64 -7.75 1.21
CA ALA A 54 13.03 -7.37 1.39
C ALA A 54 13.33 -5.99 0.76
N THR A 55 12.68 -5.67 -0.36
CA THR A 55 12.80 -4.39 -1.08
C THR A 55 11.49 -4.05 -1.77
N LEU A 56 11.34 -2.80 -2.21
CA LEU A 56 10.20 -2.37 -3.02
C LEU A 56 10.12 -3.12 -4.36
N ASP A 57 11.24 -3.44 -4.99
CA ASP A 57 11.24 -4.20 -6.25
C ASP A 57 10.77 -5.64 -6.04
N ALA A 58 11.19 -6.27 -4.94
CA ALA A 58 10.68 -7.60 -4.56
C ALA A 58 9.17 -7.57 -4.28
N LEU A 59 8.67 -6.48 -3.68
CA LEU A 59 7.24 -6.28 -3.46
C LEU A 59 6.48 -6.16 -4.79
N LYS A 60 6.96 -5.34 -5.72
CA LYS A 60 6.36 -5.16 -7.05
C LYS A 60 6.25 -6.47 -7.83
N LEU A 61 7.27 -7.33 -7.74
CA LEU A 61 7.29 -8.63 -8.40
C LEU A 61 6.27 -9.62 -7.81
N THR A 62 6.09 -9.62 -6.50
CA THR A 62 5.23 -10.58 -5.79
C THR A 62 3.77 -10.11 -5.67
N HIS A 63 3.54 -8.80 -5.64
CA HIS A 63 2.23 -8.18 -5.41
C HIS A 63 1.82 -7.28 -6.57
N ASN A 64 2.04 -7.75 -7.81
CA ASN A 64 1.81 -7.02 -9.05
C ASN A 64 0.40 -6.40 -9.15
N ARG A 65 -0.62 -7.01 -8.52
CA ARG A 65 -1.99 -6.46 -8.49
C ARG A 65 -2.04 -4.97 -8.11
N TYR A 66 -1.23 -4.52 -7.17
CA TYR A 66 -1.22 -3.12 -6.74
C TYR A 66 -0.39 -2.20 -7.65
N PHE A 67 0.50 -2.78 -8.47
CA PHE A 67 1.47 -2.06 -9.29
C PHE A 67 1.26 -2.22 -10.80
N ALA A 68 0.22 -2.94 -11.23
CA ALA A 68 -0.02 -3.25 -12.64
C ALA A 68 -0.15 -1.98 -13.51
N ASP A 69 -0.82 -0.93 -13.00
CA ASP A 69 -0.90 0.38 -13.68
C ASP A 69 0.47 1.08 -13.79
N LEU A 70 1.35 0.90 -12.80
CA LEU A 70 2.73 1.43 -12.85
C LEU A 70 3.61 0.62 -13.80
N ALA A 71 3.34 -0.68 -13.96
CA ALA A 71 4.07 -1.55 -14.90
C ALA A 71 3.70 -1.26 -16.37
N GLU A 72 2.49 -0.78 -16.64
CA GLU A 72 2.12 -0.31 -17.99
C GLU A 72 2.80 1.03 -18.34
N LEU A 73 3.06 1.91 -17.36
CA LEU A 73 3.75 3.19 -17.58
C LEU A 73 5.25 3.07 -17.90
N GLN A 74 5.85 1.88 -17.76
CA GLN A 74 7.27 1.65 -18.05
C GLN A 74 7.53 1.06 -19.45
N ARG A 75 6.49 0.91 -20.29
CA ARG A 75 6.60 0.56 -21.71
C ARG A 75 6.34 1.79 -22.59
N ASN A 76 7.27 2.73 -22.63
CA ASN A 76 7.40 3.72 -23.71
C ASN A 76 8.86 4.08 -23.90
#